data_AF-A0A8S3DAU3-F1
#
_entry.id   AF-A0A8S3DAU3-F1
#
_cell.length_a   1.000
_cell.length_b   1.000
_cell.length_c   1.000
_cell.angle_alpha   90.00
_cell.angle_beta   90.00
_cell.angle_gamma   90.00
#
_symmetry.space_group_name_H-M   'P 1'
#
loop_
_entity.id
_entity.type
_entity.pdbx_description
1 polymer ?
#
loop_
_entity_poly.entity_id
_entity_poly.type
_entity_poly.pdbx_seq_one_letter_code
_entity_poly.pdbx_strand_id
1 'polypeptide(L)' 'VQDNIEQGNLKFYMNQLERVGASGSYINRREVTKRFRVPPSDYIIIPSTYDADKPGKFLLRMFTEKQADQA' A
#
# COMPACT_ATOMS: atom_id res chain seq x y z
N VAL A 1 -1.30 -1.53 -30.98
CA VAL A 1 -1.35 -2.65 -30.00
C VAL A 1 -1.97 -2.05 -28.77
N GLN A 2 -3.27 -2.32 -28.58
CA GLN A 2 -4.02 -1.83 -27.43
C GLN A 2 -3.57 -2.68 -26.25
N ASP A 3 -2.88 -2.09 -25.28
CA ASP A 3 -2.56 -2.79 -24.04
C ASP A 3 -3.87 -3.00 -23.28
N ASN A 4 -4.46 -4.18 -23.50
CA ASN A 4 -5.61 -4.70 -22.77
C ASN A 4 -5.16 -5.01 -21.35
N ILE A 5 -5.16 -3.99 -20.51
CA ILE A 5 -5.04 -4.16 -19.08
C ILE A 5 -6.45 -4.40 -18.55
N GLU A 6 -6.97 -5.62 -18.72
CA GLU A 6 -8.05 -6.13 -17.87
C GLU A 6 -7.50 -6.43 -16.47
N GLN A 7 -6.93 -5.42 -15.80
CA GLN A 7 -6.51 -5.56 -14.40
C GLN A 7 -7.75 -5.56 -13.53
N GLY A 8 -8.24 -6.77 -13.28
CA GLY A 8 -9.06 -7.19 -12.14
C GLY A 8 -10.05 -6.16 -11.59
N ASN A 9 -11.34 -6.44 -11.78
CA ASN A 9 -12.45 -5.82 -11.04
C ASN A 9 -12.42 -6.21 -9.54
N LEU A 10 -11.36 -5.86 -8.82
CA LEU A 10 -11.26 -6.11 -7.39
C LEU A 10 -11.99 -4.96 -6.67
N LYS A 11 -13.29 -5.14 -6.53
CA LYS A 11 -14.15 -4.22 -5.76
C LYS A 11 -13.89 -4.45 -4.27
N PHE A 12 -13.01 -3.62 -3.70
CA PHE A 12 -12.81 -3.59 -2.26
C PHE A 12 -13.84 -2.68 -1.61
N TYR A 13 -14.66 -3.24 -0.73
CA TYR A 13 -15.56 -2.46 0.10
C TYR A 13 -14.88 -2.16 1.43
N MET A 14 -14.88 -0.90 1.85
CA MET A 14 -14.17 -0.44 3.06
C MET A 14 -14.60 -1.17 4.34
N ASN A 15 -15.83 -1.70 4.38
CA ASN A 15 -16.35 -2.50 5.48
C ASN A 15 -15.83 -3.96 5.52
N GLN A 16 -15.04 -4.38 4.53
CA GLN A 16 -14.45 -5.71 4.43
C GLN A 16 -12.93 -5.71 4.66
N LEU A 17 -12.32 -4.54 4.85
CA LEU A 17 -10.87 -4.41 5.04
C LEU A 17 -10.52 -4.40 6.52
N GLU A 18 -9.62 -5.30 6.93
CA GLU A 18 -9.02 -5.27 8.25
C GLU A 18 -7.68 -4.53 8.21
N ARG A 19 -7.45 -3.65 9.18
CA ARG A 19 -6.16 -2.96 9.32
C ARG A 19 -5.12 -3.92 9.91
N VAL A 20 -4.22 -4.40 9.06
CA VAL A 20 -3.14 -5.31 9.47
C VAL A 20 -1.89 -4.58 9.97
N GLY A 21 -1.66 -3.33 9.56
CA GLY A 21 -0.52 -2.54 10.00
C GLY A 21 -0.60 -1.06 9.64
N ALA A 22 0.28 -0.24 10.22
CA ALA A 22 0.50 1.14 9.80
C ALA A 22 1.92 1.61 10.13
N SER A 23 2.33 2.71 9.49
CA SER A 23 3.60 3.40 9.76
C SER A 23 3.69 3.99 11.17
N GLY A 24 2.56 4.21 11.85
CA GLY A 24 2.46 4.85 13.16
C GLY A 24 1.87 6.24 13.04
N SER A 25 2.32 7.18 13.88
CA SER A 25 1.95 8.59 13.77
C SER A 25 2.46 9.19 12.45
N TYR A 26 1.73 10.14 11.89
CA TYR A 26 2.24 10.95 10.79
C TYR A 26 3.40 11.81 11.26
N ILE A 27 4.47 11.84 10.48
CA ILE A 27 5.69 12.61 10.78
C ILE A 27 6.06 13.37 9.53
N ASN A 28 6.40 14.64 9.66
CA ASN A 28 6.91 15.46 8.56
C ASN A 28 8.38 15.11 8.26
N ARG A 29 8.60 14.00 7.58
CA ARG A 29 9.91 13.56 7.07
C ARG A 29 9.82 13.26 5.58
N ARG A 30 10.95 13.36 4.89
CA ARG A 30 11.08 13.01 3.47
C ARG A 30 10.70 11.55 3.18
N GLU A 31 10.95 10.66 4.14
CA GLU A 31 10.65 9.23 4.04
C GLU A 31 10.16 8.71 5.40
N VAL A 32 9.19 7.80 5.35
CA VAL A 32 8.72 7.04 6.51
C VAL A 32 8.82 5.56 6.15
N THR A 33 9.63 4.81 6.91
CA THR A 33 9.91 3.40 6.67
C THR A 33 9.53 2.57 7.87
N LYS A 34 8.87 1.44 7.62
CA LYS A 34 8.46 0.49 8.65
C LYS A 34 8.70 -0.94 8.17
N ARG A 35 9.18 -1.79 9.08
CA ARG A 35 9.27 -3.24 8.87
C ARG A 35 8.01 -3.89 9.41
N PHE A 36 7.42 -4.79 8.61
CA PHE A 36 6.25 -5.55 8.97
C PHE A 36 6.57 -7.04 8.96
N ARG A 37 5.88 -7.78 9.83
CA ARG A 37 5.80 -9.24 9.77
C ARG A 37 4.32 -9.57 9.76
N VAL A 38 3.84 -10.03 8.62
CA VAL A 38 2.43 -10.34 8.40
C VAL A 38 2.30 -11.78 7.90
N PRO A 39 1.14 -12.44 8.09
CA PRO A 39 0.86 -13.72 7.45
C PRO A 39 0.93 -13.62 5.92
N PRO A 40 1.16 -14.72 5.18
CA PRO A 40 1.00 -14.71 3.73
C PRO A 40 -0.45 -14.40 3.33
N SER A 41 -0.67 -13.35 2.53
CA SER A 41 -1.96 -12.95 1.98
C SER A 41 -1.76 -11.83 0.95
N ASP A 42 -2.82 -11.47 0.23
CA ASP A 42 -2.90 -10.23 -0.53
C ASP A 42 -3.18 -9.05 0.40
N TYR A 43 -2.40 -7.98 0.26
CA TYR A 43 -2.50 -6.77 1.08
C TYR A 43 -2.61 -5.54 0.21
N ILE A 44 -3.37 -4.56 0.71
CA ILE A 44 -3.46 -3.22 0.11
C ILE A 44 -2.63 -2.26 0.95
N ILE A 45 -1.75 -1.50 0.30
CA ILE A 45 -1.04 -0.39 0.93
C ILE A 45 -1.73 0.91 0.54
N ILE A 46 -2.17 1.68 1.53
CA ILE A 46 -2.79 2.99 1.34
C ILE A 46 -1.80 4.07 1.81
N PRO A 47 -1.05 4.73 0.90
CA PRO A 47 -0.25 5.90 1.24
C PRO A 47 -1.15 7.14 1.37
N SER A 48 -0.92 7.95 2.40
CA SER A 48 -1.73 9.14 2.69
C SER A 48 -0.92 10.24 3.37
N THR A 49 -1.48 11.45 3.36
CA THR A 49 -1.04 12.59 4.17
C THR A 49 -1.84 12.67 5.47
N TYR A 50 -1.37 13.47 6.43
CA TYR A 50 -2.10 13.70 7.68
C TYR A 50 -3.42 14.45 7.43
N ASP A 51 -3.33 15.60 6.77
CA ASP A 51 -4.51 16.37 6.38
C ASP A 51 -5.09 15.81 5.07
N ALA A 52 -6.41 15.88 4.96
CA ALA A 52 -7.12 15.66 3.71
C ALA A 52 -6.72 16.71 2.65
N ASP A 53 -6.92 16.35 1.38
CA ASP A 53 -6.73 17.24 0.22
C ASP A 53 -5.34 17.88 0.11
N LYS A 54 -4.32 17.27 0.71
CA LYS A 54 -2.93 17.71 0.53
C LYS A 54 -2.35 17.08 -0.73
N PRO A 55 -2.04 17.88 -1.76
CA PRO A 55 -1.36 17.36 -2.93
C PRO A 55 0.07 16.99 -2.57
N GLY A 56 0.56 15.88 -3.12
CA GLY A 56 1.92 15.43 -2.91
C GLY A 56 2.35 14.42 -3.96
N LYS A 57 3.63 14.47 -4.35
CA LYS A 57 4.27 13.41 -5.13
C LYS A 57 4.99 12.49 -4.15
N PHE A 58 4.84 11.19 -4.32
CA PHE A 58 5.47 10.20 -3.46
C PHE A 58 6.06 9.06 -4.28
N LEU A 59 6.97 8.32 -3.65
CA LEU A 59 7.52 7.07 -4.15
C LEU A 59 7.31 6.01 -3.08
N LEU A 60 6.62 4.91 -3.42
CA LEU A 60 6.49 3.75 -2.56
C LEU A 60 7.55 2.70 -2.93
N ARG A 61 8.29 2.19 -1.95
CA ARG A 61 9.29 1.14 -2.13
C ARG A 61 8.95 -0.02 -1.21
N MET A 62 8.96 -1.23 -1.75
CA MET A 62 8.76 -2.46 -0.99
C MET A 62 10.02 -3.31 -1.03
N PHE A 63 10.40 -3.84 0.12
CA PHE A 63 11.49 -4.79 0.27
C PHE A 63 10.94 -5.97 1.04
N THR A 64 11.03 -7.16 0.45
CA THR A 64 10.57 -8.40 1.04
C THR A 64 11.75 -9.36 1.15
N GLU A 65 11.79 -10.15 2.23
CA GLU A 65 12.84 -11.16 2.42
C GLU A 65 12.77 -12.25 1.35
N LYS A 66 11.56 -12.55 0.89
CA LYS A 66 11.25 -13.49 -0.20
C LYS A 66 10.53 -12.73 -1.31
N GLN A 67 10.59 -13.25 -2.54
CA GLN A 67 9.82 -12.69 -3.65
C GLN A 67 8.33 -12.64 -3.29
N ALA A 68 7.72 -11.45 -3.38
CA ALA A 68 6.30 -11.26 -3.07
C ALA A 68 5.40 -11.70 -4.22
N ASP A 69 5.91 -11.64 -5.46
CA ASP A 69 5.19 -12.01 -6.66
C ASP A 69 5.64 -13.40 -7.15
N GLN A 70 4.78 -14.40 -7.00
CA GLN A 70 4.67 -15.49 -7.98
C GLN A 70 3.26 -15.43 -8.55
N ALA A 71 3.12 -14.72 -9.66
CA ALA A 71 2.02 -14.90 -10.60
C ALA A 71 2.39 -16.02 -11.58
#